data_AF-A0A7L2MLS6-F1
#
_entry.id   AF-A0A7L2MLS6-F1
#
_cell.length_a   1.000
_cell.length_b   1.000
_cell.length_c   1.000
_cell.angle_alpha   90.00
_cell.angle_beta   90.00
_cell.angle_gamma   90.00
#
_symmetry.space_group_name_H-M   'P 1'
#
loop_
_entity.id
_entity.type
_entity.pdbx_description
1 polymer ?
#
loop_
_entity_poly.entity_id
_entity_poly.type
_entity_poly.pdbx_seq_one_letter_code
_entity_poly.pdbx_strand_id
1 'polypeptide(L)'
;VLAEGIKAFGAPENAQRMEEARDNACNDMGKMLQFLLPVATQIQQDVIKAYGFSSDGEGVLKFARLIKSYESQDPEIASMSGKLKAMFLPPMTLPPHGAGTGGVAAS
;
A
#
# COMPACT_ATOMS: atom_id res chain seq x y z
N VAL A 1 8.98 12.20 2.85
CA VAL A 1 8.37 11.44 1.73
C VAL A 1 7.24 10.51 2.16
N LEU A 2 7.41 9.56 3.09
CA LEU A 2 6.32 8.67 3.53
C LEU A 2 5.10 9.41 4.09
N ALA A 3 5.34 10.35 5.00
CA ALA A 3 4.28 11.21 5.54
C ALA A 3 3.57 12.03 4.46
N GLU A 4 4.31 12.53 3.46
CA GLU A 4 3.72 13.23 2.31
C GLU A 4 2.91 12.28 1.42
N GLY A 5 3.37 11.04 1.24
CA GLY A 5 2.58 9.98 0.63
C GLY A 5 1.26 9.82 1.36
N ILE A 6 1.31 9.68 2.69
CA ILE A 6 0.10 9.48 3.48
C ILE A 6 -0.86 10.67 3.34
N LYS A 7 -0.34 11.91 3.39
CA LYS A 7 -1.14 13.12 3.18
C LYS A 7 -1.71 13.20 1.77
N ALA A 8 -0.94 12.84 0.74
CA ALA A 8 -1.38 12.88 -0.65
C ALA A 8 -2.53 11.90 -0.89
N PHE A 9 -2.46 10.68 -0.35
CA PHE A 9 -3.58 9.73 -0.41
C PHE A 9 -4.80 10.20 0.38
N GLY A 10 -4.60 10.95 1.47
CA GLY A 10 -5.69 11.56 2.25
C GLY A 10 -6.24 12.87 1.68
N ALA A 11 -5.63 13.42 0.62
CA ALA A 11 -6.13 14.63 -0.01
C ALA A 11 -7.49 14.34 -0.68
N PRO A 12 -8.48 15.24 -0.58
CA PRO A 12 -9.85 14.96 -1.03
C PRO A 12 -9.92 14.49 -2.48
N GLU A 13 -9.14 15.11 -3.36
CA GLU A 13 -9.11 14.77 -4.78
C GLU A 13 -8.56 13.36 -5.06
N ASN A 14 -7.57 12.92 -4.29
CA ASN A 14 -6.95 11.60 -4.43
C ASN A 14 -7.76 10.52 -3.71
N ALA A 15 -8.29 10.84 -2.54
CA ALA A 15 -9.20 9.97 -1.80
C ALA A 15 -10.45 9.64 -2.62
N GLN A 16 -11.02 10.65 -3.30
CA GLN A 16 -12.15 10.46 -4.19
C GLN A 16 -11.80 9.51 -5.36
N ARG A 17 -10.67 9.74 -6.05
CA ARG A 17 -10.20 8.85 -7.14
C ARG A 17 -10.01 7.40 -6.67
N MET A 18 -9.46 7.21 -5.48
CA MET A 18 -9.29 5.88 -4.87
C MET A 18 -10.63 5.23 -4.55
N GLU A 19 -11.59 5.98 -4.03
CA GLU A 19 -12.93 5.48 -3.72
C GLU A 19 -13.71 5.13 -5.00
N GLU A 20 -13.66 5.97 -6.02
CA GLU A 20 -14.26 5.69 -7.33
C GLU A 20 -13.67 4.41 -7.94
N ALA A 21 -12.33 4.25 -7.91
CA ALA A 21 -11.67 3.03 -8.38
C ALA A 21 -12.10 1.78 -7.57
N ARG A 22 -12.30 1.93 -6.26
CA ARG A 22 -12.80 0.87 -5.38
C ARG A 22 -14.24 0.48 -5.70
N ASP A 23 -15.11 1.46 -5.91
CA ASP A 23 -16.53 1.26 -6.23
C ASP A 23 -16.68 0.53 -7.57
N ASN A 24 -15.94 0.98 -8.59
CA ASN A 24 -15.88 0.33 -9.90
C ASN A 24 -15.37 -1.13 -9.85
N ALA A 25 -14.52 -1.45 -8.88
CA ALA A 25 -14.03 -2.81 -8.70
C ALA A 25 -15.07 -3.77 -8.08
N CYS A 26 -16.11 -3.25 -7.41
CA CYS A 26 -17.21 -4.05 -6.85
C CYS A 26 -16.74 -5.24 -5.98
N ASN A 27 -15.77 -5.01 -5.09
CA ASN A 27 -15.13 -6.04 -4.25
C ASN A 27 -14.40 -7.18 -4.99
N ASP A 28 -14.27 -7.11 -6.31
CA ASP A 28 -13.45 -8.07 -7.06
C ASP A 28 -11.97 -7.71 -6.89
N MET A 29 -11.22 -8.57 -6.20
CA MET A 29 -9.82 -8.33 -5.89
C MET A 29 -8.95 -8.12 -7.15
N GLY A 30 -9.26 -8.82 -8.25
CA GLY A 30 -8.56 -8.68 -9.53
C GLY A 30 -8.83 -7.31 -10.17
N LYS A 31 -10.06 -6.82 -10.10
CA LYS A 31 -10.43 -5.46 -10.54
C LYS A 31 -9.89 -4.40 -9.60
N MET A 32 -9.89 -4.63 -8.28
CA MET A 32 -9.30 -3.70 -7.32
C MET A 32 -7.83 -3.47 -7.67
N LEU A 33 -7.05 -4.52 -7.94
CA LEU A 33 -5.67 -4.35 -8.39
C LEU A 33 -5.59 -3.66 -9.77
N GLN A 34 -6.52 -3.90 -10.70
CA GLN A 34 -6.50 -3.23 -12.01
C GLN A 34 -6.92 -1.75 -11.97
N PHE A 35 -7.77 -1.34 -11.03
CA PHE A 35 -8.28 0.04 -10.94
C PHE A 35 -7.61 0.86 -9.83
N LEU A 36 -7.44 0.31 -8.62
CA LEU A 36 -6.79 1.02 -7.51
C LEU A 36 -5.28 1.13 -7.70
N LEU A 37 -4.61 0.08 -8.19
CA LEU A 37 -3.14 0.09 -8.27
C LEU A 37 -2.62 1.20 -9.20
N PRO A 38 -3.18 1.44 -10.40
CA PRO A 38 -2.76 2.56 -11.23
C PRO A 38 -2.98 3.92 -10.55
N VAL A 39 -4.13 4.11 -9.90
CA VAL A 39 -4.45 5.37 -9.19
C VAL A 39 -3.46 5.61 -8.05
N ALA A 40 -3.21 4.58 -7.25
CA ALA A 40 -2.25 4.64 -6.15
C ALA A 40 -0.83 4.90 -6.65
N THR A 41 -0.43 4.21 -7.72
CA THR A 41 0.87 4.42 -8.36
C THR A 41 1.00 5.87 -8.83
N GLN A 42 -0.04 6.44 -9.43
CA GLN A 42 -0.04 7.82 -9.91
C GLN A 42 0.12 8.84 -8.77
N ILE A 43 -0.62 8.66 -7.67
CA ILE A 43 -0.49 9.50 -6.48
C ILE A 43 0.94 9.40 -5.92
N GLN A 44 1.47 8.18 -5.86
CA GLN A 44 2.80 7.94 -5.32
C GLN A 44 3.90 8.52 -6.21
N GLN A 45 3.76 8.44 -7.54
CA GLN A 45 4.63 9.11 -8.52
C GLN A 45 4.66 10.62 -8.30
N ASP A 46 3.49 11.23 -8.05
CA ASP A 46 3.37 12.67 -7.83
C ASP A 46 4.09 13.13 -6.56
N VAL A 47 4.09 12.29 -5.52
CA VAL A 47 4.81 12.57 -4.28
C VAL A 47 6.32 12.41 -4.48
N ILE A 48 6.77 11.28 -5.04
CA ILE A 48 8.20 10.97 -5.11
C ILE A 48 8.95 11.82 -6.14
N LYS A 49 8.29 12.35 -7.18
CA LYS A 49 8.92 13.25 -8.17
C LYS A 49 9.48 14.51 -7.51
N ALA A 50 8.82 15.02 -6.46
CA ALA A 50 9.27 16.18 -5.69
C ALA A 50 10.56 15.90 -4.89
N TYR A 51 10.90 14.63 -4.69
CA TYR A 51 12.08 14.17 -3.95
C TYR A 51 13.19 13.63 -4.88
N GLY A 52 13.10 13.87 -6.19
CA GLY A 52 14.13 13.47 -7.16
C GLY A 52 14.03 12.01 -7.64
N PHE A 53 12.94 11.31 -7.34
CA PHE A 53 12.65 10.03 -7.99
C PHE A 53 12.02 10.25 -9.36
N SER A 54 12.26 9.33 -10.29
CA SER A 54 11.54 9.29 -11.56
C SER A 54 10.04 9.12 -11.31
N SER A 55 9.20 9.83 -12.08
CA SER A 55 7.74 9.73 -12.02
C SER A 55 7.19 8.51 -12.78
N ASP A 56 8.03 7.52 -13.06
CA ASP A 56 7.68 6.28 -13.76
C ASP A 56 7.50 5.12 -12.76
N GLY A 57 7.01 3.97 -13.26
CA GLY A 57 6.89 2.76 -12.44
C GLY A 57 8.21 2.33 -11.78
N GLU A 58 9.36 2.60 -12.42
CA GLU A 58 10.68 2.32 -11.85
C GLU A 58 10.98 3.17 -10.61
N GLY A 59 10.60 4.45 -10.60
CA GLY A 59 10.79 5.32 -9.44
C GLY A 59 9.97 4.87 -8.24
N VAL A 60 8.73 4.45 -8.47
CA VAL A 60 7.88 3.85 -7.44
C VAL A 60 8.48 2.56 -6.90
N LEU A 61 9.02 1.70 -7.77
CA LEU A 61 9.66 0.46 -7.36
C LEU A 61 10.94 0.69 -6.55
N LYS A 62 11.77 1.68 -6.94
CA LYS A 62 12.95 2.10 -6.17
C LYS A 62 12.55 2.64 -4.80
N PHE A 63 11.52 3.49 -4.75
CA PHE A 63 10.99 4.02 -3.50
C PHE A 63 10.48 2.91 -2.57
N ALA A 64 9.70 1.96 -3.10
CA ALA A 64 9.21 0.81 -2.33
C ALA A 64 10.36 -0.05 -1.78
N ARG A 65 11.41 -0.28 -2.58
CA ARG A 65 12.63 -0.99 -2.14
C ARG A 65 13.37 -0.23 -1.04
N LEU A 66 13.45 1.09 -1.16
CA LEU A 66 14.10 1.95 -0.18
C LEU A 66 13.37 1.86 1.16
N ILE A 67 12.04 2.05 1.17
CA ILE A 67 11.22 1.90 2.38
C ILE A 67 11.45 0.53 3.00
N LYS A 68 11.47 -0.53 2.20
CA LYS A 68 11.70 -1.90 2.68
C LYS A 68 13.07 -2.13 3.32
N SER A 69 14.08 -1.38 2.91
CA SER A 69 15.38 -1.40 3.56
C SER A 69 15.37 -0.68 4.92
N TYR A 70 14.57 0.38 5.04
CA TYR A 70 14.51 1.20 6.24
C TYR A 70 13.48 0.71 7.27
N GLU A 71 12.40 0.04 6.87
CA GLU A 71 11.38 -0.49 7.80
C GLU A 71 11.96 -1.51 8.80
N SER A 72 13.02 -2.25 8.43
CA SER A 72 13.73 -3.15 9.34
C SER A 72 14.64 -2.43 10.34
N GLN A 73 14.98 -1.17 10.07
CA GLN A 73 15.91 -0.37 10.88
C GLN A 73 15.15 0.65 11.75
N ASP A 74 13.99 1.10 11.30
CA ASP A 74 13.19 2.14 11.93
C ASP A 74 11.71 1.70 12.04
N PRO A 75 11.20 1.47 13.27
CA PRO A 75 9.82 1.02 13.48
C PRO A 75 8.79 2.09 13.11
N GLU A 76 9.15 3.37 13.11
CA GLU A 76 8.27 4.46 12.67
C GLU A 76 8.08 4.42 11.15
N ILE A 77 9.16 4.17 10.41
CA ILE A 77 9.11 3.93 8.95
C ILE A 77 8.26 2.70 8.64
N ALA A 78 8.40 1.61 9.41
CA ALA A 78 7.57 0.42 9.25
C ALA A 78 6.07 0.73 9.46
N SER A 79 5.75 1.49 10.51
CA SER A 79 4.37 1.91 10.81
C SER A 79 3.79 2.79 9.70
N MET A 80 4.54 3.79 9.23
CA MET A 80 4.11 4.67 8.14
C MET A 80 3.97 3.92 6.80
N SER A 81 4.91 3.04 6.48
CA SER A 81 4.86 2.16 5.30
C SER A 81 3.59 1.30 5.32
N GLY A 82 3.29 0.68 6.46
CA GLY A 82 2.07 -0.10 6.67
C GLY A 82 0.82 0.73 6.45
N LYS A 83 0.76 1.94 7.02
CA LYS A 83 -0.38 2.85 6.84
C LYS A 83 -0.57 3.29 5.40
N LEU A 84 0.52 3.62 4.69
CA LEU A 84 0.46 3.99 3.27
C LEU A 84 -0.08 2.84 2.42
N LYS A 85 0.44 1.62 2.63
CA LYS A 85 0.01 0.42 1.90
C LYS A 85 -1.44 0.07 2.16
N ALA A 86 -1.91 0.24 3.39
CA ALA A 86 -3.31 0.00 3.75
C ALA A 86 -4.31 0.94 3.06
N MET A 87 -3.87 2.10 2.55
CA MET A 87 -4.75 3.03 1.84
C MET A 87 -5.01 2.65 0.38
N PHE A 88 -4.15 1.83 -0.24
CA PHE A 88 -4.32 1.42 -1.63
C PHE A 88 -4.43 -0.08 -1.87
N LEU A 89 -4.02 -0.89 -0.89
CA LEU A 89 -4.31 -2.31 -0.92
C LEU A 89 -5.72 -2.54 -0.38
N PRO A 90 -6.50 -3.47 -0.97
CA PRO A 90 -7.73 -3.93 -0.36
C PRO A 90 -7.47 -4.33 1.10
N PRO A 91 -8.45 -4.16 2.00
CA PRO A 91 -8.38 -4.79 3.32
C PRO A 91 -8.27 -6.29 3.09
N MET A 92 -7.05 -6.82 3.14
CA MET A 92 -6.85 -8.25 3.24
C MET A 92 -7.39 -8.62 4.61
N THR A 93 -8.61 -9.17 4.63
CA THR A 93 -8.98 -10.08 5.71
C THR A 93 -7.88 -11.12 5.71
N LEU A 94 -6.95 -11.01 6.66
CA LEU A 94 -6.02 -12.10 6.93
C LEU A 94 -6.91 -13.36 7.02
N PRO A 95 -6.66 -14.42 6.23
CA PRO A 95 -7.13 -15.71 6.68
C PRO A 95 -6.62 -15.85 8.12
N PRO A 96 -7.43 -16.33 9.06
CA PRO A 96 -6.98 -16.49 10.44
C PRO A 96 -5.64 -17.21 10.35
N HIS A 97 -4.58 -16.56 10.83
CA HIS A 97 -3.30 -17.22 10.98
C HIS A 97 -3.61 -18.50 11.73
N GLY A 98 -3.44 -19.64 11.05
CA GLY A 98 -3.34 -20.93 11.70
C GLY A 98 -2.08 -20.87 12.55
N ALA A 99 -2.20 -20.25 13.72
CA ALA A 99 -1.22 -20.32 14.76
C ALA A 99 -1.10 -21.79 15.12
N GLY A 100 0.02 -22.38 14.70
CA GLY A 100 0.42 -23.70 15.14
C GLY A 100 0.38 -23.75 16.67
N THR A 101 -0.52 -24.59 17.18
CA THR A 101 -0.43 -25.19 18.50
C THR A 101 -0.61 -26.67 18.18
N GLY A 102 0.47 -27.42 17.99
CA GLY A 102 1.21 -27.97 19.11
C GLY A 102 0.42 -29.16 19.67
N GLY A 103 0.73 -30.36 19.18
CA GLY A 103 0.47 -31.71 19.69
C GLY A 103 -0.79 -31.98 20.54
N VAL A 104 -1.54 -33.03 20.17
CA VAL A 104 -1.68 -34.24 21.00
C VAL A 104 -2.27 -35.38 20.17
N ALA A 105 -1.79 -36.57 20.50
CA ALA A 105 -2.08 -37.87 19.91
C ALA A 105 -3.49 -38.41 20.23
N ALA A 106 -3.73 -39.62 19.70
CA ALA A 106 -4.82 -40.57 19.98
C ALA A 106 -6.10 -40.36 19.15
N SER A 107 -6.68 -41.36 18.47
CA SER A 107 -6.58 -42.82 18.54
C SER A 107 -6.80 -43.45 17.17
#